data_AF-A0A834BSP0-F1
#
_entry.id   AF-A0A834BSP0-F1
#
_cell.length_a   1.000
_cell.length_b   1.000
_cell.length_c   1.000
_cell.angle_alpha   90.00
_cell.angle_beta   90.00
_cell.angle_gamma   90.00
#
_symmetry.space_group_name_H-M   'P 1'
#
loop_
_entity.id
_entity.type
_entity.pdbx_description
1 polymer ?
#
loop_
_entity_poly.entity_id
_entity_poly.type
_entity_poly.pdbx_seq_one_letter_code
_entity_poly.pdbx_strand_id
1 'polypeptide(L)'
;MKDFTGNLGLNSQVTEMLNECEQPGLVQTLLLPEDLTLRHLPALNAAHRRLDFTRRNVSLSPVHECVVRVCCIRSFGHFLTNLEGNILHFNPEAGIFTSVSQSEQDNLLQQAKAQFRMAEEEARQNRLMRDMAQLRLQLEVSQLEGSLQQPKAQSSMSPEKPVPHTSHVKILPLCTAWCPRSELLLVNAFPHAVHV
;
A
#
# COMPACT_ATOMS: atom_id res chain seq x y z
N MET A 1 -26.76 0.20 2.08
CA MET A 1 -27.64 1.29 1.57
C MET A 1 -29.08 1.23 2.06
N LYS A 2 -29.57 0.09 2.62
CA LYS A 2 -30.95 -0.07 3.10
C LYS A 2 -31.34 0.83 4.30
N ASP A 3 -30.37 1.35 5.06
CA ASP A 3 -30.65 2.07 6.31
C ASP A 3 -30.93 3.57 6.14
N PHE A 4 -30.64 4.14 4.96
CA PHE A 4 -30.86 5.58 4.69
C PHE A 4 -32.26 5.91 4.16
N THR A 5 -33.01 4.92 3.69
CA THR A 5 -34.26 5.13 2.94
C THR A 5 -35.44 5.51 3.82
N GLY A 6 -35.45 5.05 5.08
CA GLY A 6 -36.56 5.27 6.02
C GLY A 6 -36.73 6.72 6.50
N ASN A 7 -35.72 7.59 6.32
CA ASN A 7 -35.71 8.95 6.88
C ASN A 7 -35.83 10.07 5.82
N LEU A 8 -35.82 9.72 4.52
CA LEU A 8 -35.76 10.69 3.42
C LEU A 8 -37.10 11.00 2.75
N GLY A 9 -38.20 10.37 3.17
CA GLY A 9 -39.53 10.59 2.57
C GLY A 9 -39.53 10.34 1.06
N LEU A 10 -38.89 9.26 0.61
CA LEU A 10 -38.78 8.93 -0.81
C LEU A 10 -40.15 8.52 -1.36
N ASN A 11 -40.49 9.02 -2.55
CA ASN A 11 -41.67 8.55 -3.27
C ASN A 11 -41.40 7.17 -3.89
N SER A 12 -42.47 6.48 -4.30
CA SER A 12 -42.38 5.12 -4.83
C SER A 12 -41.47 4.98 -6.05
N GLN A 13 -41.49 5.95 -6.97
CA GLN A 13 -40.69 5.92 -8.19
C GLN A 13 -39.18 6.06 -7.90
N VAL A 14 -38.82 6.94 -6.96
CA VAL A 14 -37.43 7.10 -6.53
C VAL A 14 -36.95 5.86 -5.78
N THR A 15 -37.80 5.27 -4.93
CA THR A 15 -37.48 4.03 -4.22
C THR A 15 -37.28 2.85 -5.19
N GLU A 16 -38.11 2.74 -6.23
CA GLU A 16 -37.96 1.73 -7.28
C GLU A 16 -36.61 1.87 -8.00
N MET A 17 -36.27 3.09 -8.46
CA MET A 17 -34.96 3.34 -9.07
C MET A 17 -33.79 3.01 -8.13
N LEU A 18 -33.94 3.28 -6.84
CA LEU A 18 -32.90 2.96 -5.85
C LEU A 18 -32.69 1.45 -5.69
N ASN A 19 -33.73 0.64 -5.79
CA ASN A 19 -33.60 -0.81 -5.71
C ASN A 19 -32.94 -1.42 -6.95
N GLU A 20 -33.03 -0.74 -8.10
CA GLU A 20 -32.49 -1.21 -9.38
C GLU A 20 -31.11 -0.63 -9.72
N CYS A 21 -30.62 0.36 -8.96
CA CYS A 21 -29.41 1.10 -9.31
C CYS A 21 -28.10 0.30 -9.27
N GLU A 22 -28.13 -0.93 -8.76
CA GLU A 22 -26.99 -1.86 -8.83
C GLU A 22 -26.95 -2.67 -10.13
N GLN A 23 -27.95 -2.52 -11.00
CA GLN A 23 -28.00 -3.18 -12.30
C GLN A 23 -27.35 -2.29 -13.37
N PRO A 24 -26.57 -2.85 -14.32
CA PRO A 24 -25.86 -2.11 -15.38
C PRO A 24 -26.79 -1.51 -16.46
N GLY A 25 -28.10 -1.74 -16.35
CA GLY A 25 -29.10 -1.42 -17.37
C GLY A 25 -30.24 -0.53 -16.88
N LEU A 26 -30.07 0.19 -15.76
CA LEU A 26 -31.12 1.03 -15.19
C LEU A 26 -31.73 1.94 -16.28
N VAL A 27 -33.06 1.97 -16.34
CA VAL A 27 -33.80 2.89 -17.18
C VAL A 27 -34.30 4.02 -16.30
N GLN A 28 -33.82 5.23 -16.54
CA GLN A 28 -34.26 6.39 -15.80
C GLN A 28 -35.71 6.74 -16.18
N THR A 29 -36.62 6.66 -15.22
CA THR A 29 -38.07 6.91 -15.39
C THR A 29 -38.48 8.34 -15.01
N LEU A 30 -37.62 9.04 -14.27
CA LEU A 30 -37.81 10.39 -13.76
C LEU A 30 -36.81 11.34 -14.43
N LEU A 31 -37.30 12.36 -15.14
CA LEU A 31 -36.44 13.33 -15.82
C LEU A 31 -35.81 14.29 -14.83
N LEU A 32 -34.51 14.52 -14.98
CA LEU A 32 -33.78 15.54 -14.26
C LEU A 32 -33.77 16.86 -15.05
N PRO A 33 -33.53 18.01 -14.38
CA PRO A 33 -33.43 19.31 -15.05
C PRO A 33 -32.38 19.33 -16.19
N GLU A 34 -31.26 18.64 -16.02
CA GLU A 34 -30.21 18.51 -17.04
C GLU A 34 -30.67 17.74 -18.28
N ASP A 35 -31.52 16.72 -18.15
CA ASP A 35 -32.04 15.97 -19.31
C ASP A 35 -32.93 16.86 -20.18
N LEU A 36 -33.74 17.70 -19.54
CA LEU A 36 -34.59 18.67 -20.23
C LEU A 36 -33.75 19.75 -20.91
N THR A 37 -32.75 20.27 -20.21
CA THR A 37 -31.87 21.33 -20.71
C THR A 37 -31.02 20.84 -21.88
N LEU A 38 -30.55 19.59 -21.83
CA LEU A 38 -29.64 19.02 -22.83
C LEU A 38 -30.35 18.22 -23.92
N ARG A 39 -31.69 18.10 -23.88
CA ARG A 39 -32.51 17.25 -24.76
C ARG A 39 -32.12 17.30 -26.24
N HIS A 40 -31.85 18.50 -26.74
CA HIS A 40 -31.60 18.76 -28.16
C HIS A 40 -30.13 18.66 -28.56
N LEU A 41 -29.24 18.23 -27.65
CA LEU A 41 -27.82 18.06 -27.95
C LEU A 41 -27.59 16.77 -28.75
N PRO A 42 -27.08 16.84 -30.00
CA PRO A 42 -26.96 15.66 -30.85
C PRO A 42 -26.10 14.53 -30.27
N ALA A 43 -25.06 14.89 -29.50
CA ALA A 43 -24.16 13.94 -28.84
C ALA A 43 -24.88 13.03 -27.83
N LEU A 44 -26.02 13.49 -27.28
CA LEU A 44 -26.78 12.76 -26.27
C LEU A 44 -28.01 12.05 -26.83
N ASN A 45 -28.28 12.15 -28.15
CA ASN A 45 -29.45 11.55 -28.79
C ASN A 45 -29.59 10.06 -28.46
N ALA A 46 -28.49 9.31 -28.42
CA ALA A 46 -28.53 7.88 -28.13
C ALA A 46 -28.98 7.58 -26.70
N ALA A 47 -28.51 8.35 -25.72
CA ALA A 47 -28.93 8.23 -24.33
C ALA A 47 -30.38 8.69 -24.14
N HIS A 48 -30.73 9.84 -24.73
CA HIS A 48 -32.07 10.43 -24.65
C HIS A 48 -33.17 9.61 -25.32
N ARG A 49 -32.85 8.70 -26.27
CA ARG A 49 -33.83 7.75 -26.82
C ARG A 49 -34.47 6.83 -25.77
N ARG A 50 -33.79 6.63 -24.63
CA ARG A 50 -34.29 5.79 -23.53
C ARG A 50 -35.14 6.55 -22.52
N LEU A 51 -35.20 7.88 -22.62
CA LEU A 51 -35.95 8.75 -21.71
C LEU A 51 -37.32 9.10 -22.29
N ASP A 52 -38.34 9.07 -21.44
CA ASP A 52 -39.70 9.46 -21.82
C ASP A 52 -39.95 10.95 -21.53
N PHE A 53 -39.70 11.79 -22.55
CA PHE A 53 -39.97 13.23 -22.50
C PHE A 53 -41.45 13.60 -22.71
N THR A 54 -42.34 12.62 -22.90
CA THR A 54 -43.78 12.88 -23.10
C THR A 54 -44.55 12.94 -21.78
N ARG A 55 -44.00 12.34 -20.72
CA ARG A 55 -44.54 12.43 -19.36
C ARG A 55 -44.54 13.87 -18.87
N ARG A 56 -45.62 14.27 -18.18
CA ARG A 56 -45.65 15.56 -17.48
C ARG A 56 -44.50 15.58 -16.48
N ASN A 57 -43.67 16.61 -16.55
CA ASN A 57 -42.60 16.82 -15.59
C ASN A 57 -43.20 16.94 -14.18
N VAL A 58 -43.01 15.90 -13.37
CA VAL A 58 -43.25 15.97 -11.94
C VAL A 58 -42.10 16.77 -11.37
N SER A 59 -42.38 17.90 -10.72
CA SER A 59 -41.34 18.66 -10.03
C SER A 59 -40.77 17.80 -8.91
N LEU A 60 -39.53 17.35 -9.07
CA LEU A 60 -38.82 16.60 -8.04
C LEU A 60 -38.30 17.55 -6.96
N SER A 61 -38.20 17.06 -5.73
CA SER A 61 -37.44 17.77 -4.70
C SER A 61 -35.94 17.66 -4.97
N PRO A 62 -35.11 18.61 -4.50
CA PRO A 62 -33.65 18.51 -4.67
C PRO A 62 -33.05 17.20 -4.15
N VAL A 63 -33.63 16.65 -3.07
CA VAL A 63 -33.22 15.35 -2.51
C VAL A 63 -33.57 14.21 -3.48
N HIS A 64 -34.78 14.20 -4.04
CA HIS A 64 -35.17 13.18 -5.03
C HIS A 64 -34.32 13.26 -6.29
N GLU A 65 -34.05 14.46 -6.80
CA GLU A 65 -33.13 14.61 -7.94
C GLU A 65 -31.73 14.07 -7.63
N CYS A 66 -31.21 14.35 -6.43
CA CYS A 66 -29.91 13.84 -6.00
C CYS A 66 -29.90 12.30 -5.96
N VAL A 67 -30.95 11.68 -5.42
CA VAL A 67 -31.07 10.23 -5.40
C VAL A 67 -31.13 9.66 -6.82
N VAL A 68 -31.92 10.24 -7.73
CA VAL A 68 -31.99 9.81 -9.13
C VAL A 68 -30.62 9.91 -9.81
N ARG A 69 -29.88 11.02 -9.60
CA ARG A 69 -28.50 11.18 -10.10
C ARG A 69 -27.58 10.08 -9.58
N VAL A 70 -27.61 9.82 -8.27
CA VAL A 70 -26.81 8.75 -7.65
C VAL A 70 -27.17 7.39 -8.23
N CYS A 71 -28.46 7.11 -8.45
CA CYS A 71 -28.90 5.86 -9.06
C CYS A 71 -28.34 5.70 -10.48
N CYS A 72 -28.41 6.75 -11.31
CA CYS A 72 -27.86 6.75 -12.67
C CYS A 72 -26.34 6.54 -12.66
N ILE A 73 -25.61 7.25 -11.79
CA ILE A 73 -24.14 7.14 -11.67
C ILE A 73 -23.75 5.74 -11.17
N ARG A 74 -24.46 5.19 -10.18
CA ARG A 74 -24.18 3.86 -9.64
C ARG A 74 -24.41 2.77 -10.67
N SER A 75 -25.53 2.84 -11.39
CA SER A 75 -25.83 1.91 -12.50
C SER A 75 -24.79 2.01 -13.61
N PHE A 76 -24.35 3.22 -13.95
CA PHE A 76 -23.25 3.42 -14.89
C PHE A 76 -21.93 2.80 -14.38
N GLY A 77 -21.64 2.89 -13.09
CA GLY A 77 -20.52 2.18 -12.47
C GLY A 77 -20.58 0.66 -12.70
N HIS A 78 -21.74 0.05 -12.50
CA HIS A 78 -21.96 -1.38 -12.79
C HIS A 78 -21.90 -1.69 -14.30
N PHE A 79 -22.28 -0.76 -15.16
CA PHE A 79 -22.05 -0.91 -16.59
C PHE A 79 -20.55 -0.94 -16.91
N LEU A 80 -19.75 -0.06 -16.30
CA LEU A 80 -18.29 -0.03 -16.49
C LEU A 80 -17.60 -1.32 -16.02
N THR A 81 -18.11 -2.00 -15.00
CA THR A 81 -17.56 -3.30 -14.56
C THR A 81 -17.76 -4.41 -15.60
N ASN A 82 -18.67 -4.24 -16.55
CA ASN A 82 -18.96 -5.21 -17.61
C ASN A 82 -18.23 -4.91 -18.93
N LEU A 83 -17.50 -3.80 -19.01
CA LEU A 83 -16.74 -3.44 -20.21
C LEU A 83 -15.44 -4.26 -20.31
N GLU A 84 -15.06 -4.56 -21.54
CA GLU A 84 -13.77 -5.19 -21.84
C GLU A 84 -12.62 -4.28 -21.37
N GLY A 85 -11.65 -4.87 -20.67
CA GLY A 85 -10.51 -4.16 -20.10
C GLY A 85 -10.54 -3.99 -18.57
N ASN A 86 -11.61 -4.43 -17.89
CA ASN A 86 -11.71 -4.49 -16.42
C ASN A 86 -11.19 -3.21 -15.74
N ILE A 87 -11.76 -2.05 -16.08
CA ILE A 87 -11.28 -0.76 -15.56
C ILE A 87 -11.68 -0.58 -14.09
N LEU A 88 -12.84 -1.12 -13.71
CA LEU A 88 -13.42 -1.03 -12.38
C LEU A 88 -13.88 -2.41 -11.91
N HIS A 89 -13.78 -2.64 -10.61
CA HIS A 89 -14.35 -3.77 -9.90
C HIS A 89 -15.30 -3.27 -8.81
N PHE A 90 -16.47 -3.89 -8.68
CA PHE A 90 -17.42 -3.57 -7.60
C PHE A 90 -17.23 -4.55 -6.44
N ASN A 91 -16.98 -4.02 -5.24
CA ASN A 91 -16.91 -4.81 -4.01
C ASN A 91 -18.29 -4.78 -3.32
N PRO A 92 -19.06 -5.89 -3.28
CA PRO A 92 -20.38 -5.93 -2.67
C PRO A 92 -20.35 -5.78 -1.15
N GLU A 93 -19.28 -6.23 -0.48
CA GLU A 93 -19.15 -6.15 0.98
C GLU A 93 -18.96 -4.71 1.44
N ALA A 94 -18.13 -3.94 0.72
CA ALA A 94 -17.88 -2.54 1.01
C ALA A 94 -18.87 -1.59 0.32
N GLY A 95 -19.59 -2.07 -0.70
CA GLY A 95 -20.53 -1.27 -1.49
C GLY A 95 -19.89 -0.21 -2.40
N ILE A 96 -18.59 -0.34 -2.69
CA ILE A 96 -17.76 0.63 -3.43
C ILE A 96 -17.19 0.06 -4.73
N PHE A 97 -16.86 0.96 -5.65
CA PHE A 97 -16.08 0.64 -6.85
C PHE A 97 -14.59 0.89 -6.59
N THR A 98 -13.73 -0.03 -7.03
CA THR A 98 -12.27 0.06 -6.93
C THR A 98 -11.65 -0.01 -8.32
N SER A 99 -10.65 0.82 -8.59
CA SER A 99 -9.86 0.71 -9.82
C SER A 99 -9.03 -0.57 -9.82
N VAL A 100 -8.99 -1.30 -10.93
CA VAL A 100 -8.21 -2.54 -11.03
C VAL A 100 -6.71 -2.27 -10.87
N SER A 101 -6.21 -1.16 -11.43
CA SER A 101 -4.81 -0.73 -11.26
C SER A 101 -4.42 -0.47 -9.80
N GLN A 102 -5.36 -0.01 -8.98
CA GLN A 102 -5.10 0.29 -7.57
C GLN A 102 -5.03 -0.99 -6.72
N SER A 103 -5.81 -2.01 -7.07
CA SER A 103 -5.82 -3.28 -6.33
C SER A 103 -4.50 -4.04 -6.43
N GLU A 104 -3.87 -4.07 -7.61
CA GLU A 104 -2.55 -4.69 -7.81
C GLU A 104 -1.47 -3.93 -7.02
N GLN A 105 -1.53 -2.60 -7.05
CA GLN A 105 -0.55 -1.75 -6.39
C GLN A 105 -0.65 -1.82 -4.85
N ASP A 106 -1.86 -1.90 -4.31
CA ASP A 106 -2.07 -2.08 -2.86
C ASP A 106 -1.58 -3.46 -2.39
N ASN A 107 -1.79 -4.52 -3.18
CA ASN A 107 -1.27 -5.85 -2.88
C ASN A 107 0.27 -5.87 -2.86
N LEU A 108 0.91 -5.24 -3.85
CA LEU A 108 2.37 -5.11 -3.90
C LEU A 108 2.91 -4.28 -2.73
N LEU A 109 2.22 -3.20 -2.36
CA LEU A 109 2.61 -2.35 -1.22
C LEU A 109 2.48 -3.11 0.11
N GLN A 110 1.42 -3.91 0.28
CA GLN A 110 1.26 -4.76 1.46
C GLN A 110 2.34 -5.85 1.52
N GLN A 111 2.68 -6.46 0.39
CA GLN A 111 3.74 -7.45 0.30
C GLN A 111 5.10 -6.85 0.66
N ALA A 112 5.44 -5.67 0.13
CA ALA A 112 6.67 -4.95 0.46
C ALA A 112 6.73 -4.62 1.96
N LYS A 113 5.63 -4.10 2.54
CA LYS A 113 5.54 -3.84 3.99
C LYS A 113 5.74 -5.10 4.83
N ALA A 114 5.21 -6.24 4.40
CA ALA A 114 5.42 -7.52 5.09
C ALA A 114 6.89 -7.97 5.02
N GLN A 115 7.53 -7.83 3.85
CA GLN A 115 8.95 -8.15 3.66
C GLN A 115 9.86 -7.27 4.54
N PHE A 116 9.60 -5.97 4.65
CA PHE A 116 10.36 -5.09 5.53
C PHE A 116 10.27 -5.52 7.00
N ARG A 117 9.06 -5.87 7.49
CA ARG A 117 8.88 -6.36 8.86
C ARG A 117 9.61 -7.67 9.09
N MET A 118 9.58 -8.60 8.12
CA MET A 118 10.32 -9.85 8.22
C MET A 118 11.83 -9.63 8.26
N ALA A 119 12.36 -8.77 7.39
CA ALA A 119 13.78 -8.46 7.33
C ALA A 119 14.28 -7.76 8.61
N GLU A 120 13.47 -6.87 9.19
CA GLU A 120 13.78 -6.22 10.47
C GLU A 120 13.86 -7.24 11.62
N GLU A 121 12.88 -8.14 11.70
CA GLU A 121 12.88 -9.20 12.71
C GLU A 121 14.02 -10.19 12.51
N GLU A 122 14.34 -10.57 11.27
CA GLU A 122 15.49 -11.41 10.95
C GLU A 122 16.82 -10.72 11.33
N ALA A 123 16.96 -9.42 11.08
CA ALA A 123 18.13 -8.66 11.49
C ALA A 123 18.28 -8.63 13.02
N ARG A 124 17.17 -8.52 13.76
CA ARG A 124 17.14 -8.58 15.22
C ARG A 124 17.57 -9.97 15.73
N GLN A 125 17.02 -11.04 15.15
CA GLN A 125 17.38 -12.42 15.49
C GLN A 125 18.84 -12.73 15.18
N ASN A 126 19.34 -12.27 14.03
CA ASN A 126 20.74 -12.43 13.64
C ASN A 126 21.69 -11.71 14.60
N ARG A 127 21.32 -10.53 15.13
CA ARG A 127 22.10 -9.86 16.17
C ARG A 127 22.15 -10.69 17.46
N LEU A 128 20.99 -11.14 17.93
CA LEU A 128 20.91 -11.98 19.13
C LEU A 128 21.74 -13.27 18.98
N MET A 129 21.68 -13.91 17.82
CA MET A 129 22.46 -15.11 17.53
C MET A 129 23.97 -14.85 17.62
N ARG A 130 24.45 -13.71 17.10
CA ARG A 130 25.86 -13.30 17.22
C ARG A 130 26.26 -13.09 18.68
N ASP A 131 25.43 -12.39 19.45
CA ASP A 131 25.71 -12.12 20.87
C ASP A 131 25.78 -13.42 21.67
N MET A 132 24.85 -14.35 21.42
CA MET A 132 24.83 -15.67 22.07
C MET A 132 26.02 -16.53 21.68
N ALA A 133 26.43 -16.51 20.40
CA ALA A 133 27.63 -17.20 19.96
C ALA A 133 28.89 -16.64 20.66
N GLN A 134 29.00 -15.31 20.77
CA GLN A 134 30.10 -14.66 21.45
C GLN A 134 30.17 -15.01 22.93
N LEU A 135 29.03 -14.99 23.64
CA LEU A 135 28.98 -15.39 25.06
C LEU A 135 29.40 -16.85 25.25
N ARG A 136 28.97 -17.75 24.37
CA ARG A 136 29.36 -19.16 24.42
C ARG A 136 30.86 -19.36 24.21
N LEU A 137 31.42 -18.65 23.21
CA LEU A 137 32.87 -18.64 22.95
C LEU A 137 33.65 -18.11 24.15
N GLN A 138 33.19 -17.03 24.79
CA GLN A 138 33.84 -16.48 25.99
C GLN A 138 33.85 -17.46 27.16
N LEU A 139 32.74 -18.15 27.41
CA LEU A 139 32.65 -19.18 28.44
C LEU A 139 33.61 -20.36 28.17
N GLU A 140 33.74 -20.78 26.91
CA GLU A 140 34.67 -21.84 26.51
C GLU A 140 36.13 -21.42 26.72
N VAL A 141 36.50 -20.19 26.33
CA VAL A 141 37.84 -19.63 26.57
C VAL A 141 38.16 -19.56 28.07
N SER A 142 37.27 -19.00 28.89
CA SER A 142 37.49 -18.91 30.34
C SER A 142 37.62 -20.29 31.01
N GLN A 143 36.85 -21.29 30.56
CA GLN A 143 36.97 -22.67 31.04
C GLN A 143 38.32 -23.30 30.68
N LEU A 144 38.78 -23.11 29.45
CA LEU A 144 40.06 -23.62 28.97
C LEU A 144 41.24 -22.96 29.70
N GLU A 145 41.21 -21.64 29.87
CA GLU A 145 42.24 -20.90 30.64
C GLU A 145 42.28 -21.34 32.11
N GLY A 146 41.12 -21.53 32.75
CA GLY A 146 41.04 -22.04 34.11
C GLY A 146 41.55 -23.48 34.26
N SER A 147 41.39 -24.32 33.22
CA SER A 147 41.89 -25.70 33.20
C SER A 147 43.42 -25.75 33.02
N LEU A 148 43.98 -24.87 32.18
CA LEU A 148 45.43 -24.72 31.97
C LEU A 148 46.18 -24.20 33.21
N GLN A 149 45.52 -23.37 34.03
CA GLN A 149 46.11 -22.82 35.27
C GLN A 149 46.08 -23.78 36.46
N GLN A 150 45.40 -24.93 36.38
CA GLN A 150 45.45 -25.91 37.47
C GLN A 150 46.83 -26.60 37.55
N PRO A 151 47.47 -26.69 38.73
CA PRO A 151 48.82 -27.25 38.90
C PRO A 151 48.98 -28.71 38.45
N LYS A 152 47.88 -29.47 38.32
CA LYS A 152 47.90 -30.89 37.93
C LYS A 152 47.92 -31.15 36.42
N ALA A 153 47.61 -30.15 35.59
CA ALA A 153 47.74 -30.27 34.12
C ALA A 153 49.11 -29.80 33.61
N GLN A 154 49.98 -29.28 34.48
CA GLN A 154 51.34 -28.83 34.15
C GLN A 154 52.42 -29.87 34.46
N SER A 155 52.09 -31.15 34.66
CA SER A 155 53.11 -32.18 34.97
C SER A 155 53.85 -32.74 33.75
N SER A 156 53.64 -32.23 32.52
CA SER A 156 54.43 -32.67 31.36
C SER A 156 54.65 -31.63 30.25
N MET A 157 54.84 -30.35 30.58
CA MET A 157 55.48 -29.43 29.65
C MET A 157 56.56 -28.64 30.39
N SER A 158 57.80 -29.11 30.23
CA SER A 158 59.02 -28.42 30.63
C SER A 158 59.08 -27.02 29.97
N PRO A 159 59.78 -26.05 30.58
CA PRO A 159 59.74 -24.67 30.11
C PRO A 159 60.62 -24.52 28.88
N GLU A 160 60.01 -24.34 27.71
CA GLU A 160 60.69 -23.71 26.58
C GLU A 160 60.31 -22.23 26.51
N LYS A 161 61.36 -21.43 26.72
CA LYS A 161 61.47 -19.98 26.73
C LYS A 161 60.96 -19.33 25.43
N PRO A 162 59.95 -18.43 25.47
CA PRO A 162 59.72 -17.50 24.39
C PRO A 162 60.68 -16.31 24.49
N VAL A 163 61.49 -16.15 23.45
CA VAL A 163 62.43 -15.05 23.20
C VAL A 163 61.65 -13.74 23.00
N PRO A 164 62.11 -12.58 23.51
CA PRO A 164 61.40 -11.33 23.31
C PRO A 164 61.67 -10.82 21.90
N HIS A 165 60.62 -10.61 21.11
CA HIS A 165 60.69 -9.70 19.97
C HIS A 165 59.61 -8.65 20.09
N THR A 166 60.11 -7.42 20.14
CA THR A 166 59.43 -6.15 20.20
C THR A 166 58.60 -5.91 18.93
N SER A 167 57.37 -5.42 19.06
CA SER A 167 56.80 -4.41 18.15
C SER A 167 55.54 -3.83 18.80
N HIS A 168 55.59 -2.54 19.11
CA HIS A 168 54.44 -1.74 19.46
C HIS A 168 53.47 -1.68 18.28
N VAL A 169 52.20 -2.04 18.49
CA VAL A 169 51.10 -1.47 17.69
C VAL A 169 50.03 -1.00 18.67
N LYS A 170 49.97 0.33 18.84
CA LYS A 170 48.84 1.01 19.48
C LYS A 170 47.64 0.90 18.54
N ILE A 171 46.59 0.21 18.94
CA ILE A 171 45.26 0.44 18.38
C ILE A 171 44.58 1.40 19.34
N LEU A 172 44.61 2.70 19.02
CA LEU A 172 43.77 3.69 19.65
C LEU A 172 42.46 3.78 18.85
N PRO A 173 41.29 3.69 19.50
CA PRO A 173 40.01 3.92 18.86
C PRO A 173 39.75 5.43 18.81
N LEU A 174 39.38 5.97 17.65
CA LEU A 174 38.77 7.29 17.58
C LEU A 174 37.53 7.25 16.69
N CYS A 175 36.38 7.03 17.31
CA CYS A 175 35.14 7.65 16.89
C CYS A 175 35.09 9.05 17.54
N THR A 176 35.02 10.10 16.72
CA THR A 176 34.41 11.43 16.93
C THR A 176 34.83 12.24 15.69
N ALA A 177 34.01 12.96 14.93
CA ALA A 177 32.71 13.55 15.19
C ALA A 177 31.98 13.85 13.85
N TRP A 178 30.65 13.92 13.95
CA TRP A 178 29.76 14.70 13.08
C TRP A 178 30.33 16.07 12.67
N CYS A 179 30.10 16.51 11.43
CA CYS A 179 29.05 17.51 11.14
C CYS A 179 28.89 17.81 9.63
N PRO A 180 27.65 17.89 9.12
CA PRO A 180 27.29 18.34 7.77
C PRO A 180 26.97 19.85 7.73
N ARG A 181 27.52 20.61 6.75
CA ARG A 181 26.90 21.85 6.26
C ARG A 181 27.50 22.32 4.93
N SER A 182 26.65 22.28 3.91
CA SER A 182 26.46 23.23 2.80
C SER A 182 27.62 23.61 1.87
N GLU A 183 27.37 23.26 0.60
CA GLU A 183 27.48 24.13 -0.60
C GLU A 183 28.87 24.43 -1.17
N LEU A 184 29.18 23.71 -2.24
CA LEU A 184 29.50 24.26 -3.57
C LEU A 184 29.17 23.15 -4.58
N LEU A 185 27.96 23.19 -5.14
CA LEU A 185 27.72 23.65 -6.51
C LEU A 185 28.43 22.77 -7.55
N LEU A 186 27.73 21.82 -8.16
CA LEU A 186 26.99 22.02 -9.42
C LEU A 186 27.93 22.17 -10.61
N VAL A 187 28.59 21.08 -11.02
CA VAL A 187 29.10 20.90 -12.39
C VAL A 187 29.09 19.41 -12.76
N ASN A 188 28.23 19.08 -13.74
CA ASN A 188 28.25 17.92 -14.65
C ASN A 188 27.87 16.54 -14.07
N ALA A 189 26.66 16.00 -14.28
CA ALA A 189 26.01 15.67 -15.57
C ALA A 189 26.90 14.80 -16.47
N PHE A 190 26.46 13.56 -16.71
CA PHE A 190 26.90 12.54 -17.69
C PHE A 190 27.35 13.11 -19.06
N PRO A 191 27.99 12.36 -19.99
CA PRO A 191 28.55 10.98 -19.97
C PRO A 191 29.96 10.90 -20.63
N HIS A 192 30.67 9.75 -20.59
CA HIS A 192 31.59 9.21 -21.64
C HIS A 192 32.14 7.85 -21.14
N ALA A 193 31.77 6.74 -21.76
CA ALA A 193 32.50 6.07 -22.85
C ALA A 193 33.83 5.41 -22.40
N VAL A 194 33.80 4.08 -22.19
CA VAL A 194 34.95 3.16 -22.32
C VAL A 194 34.36 1.81 -22.77
N HIS A 195 34.36 1.51 -24.08
CA HIS A 195 35.28 0.55 -24.72
C HIS A 195 35.39 -0.82 -24.02
N VAL A 196 34.65 -1.83 -24.51
CA VAL A 196 35.14 -2.95 -25.35
C VAL A 196 33.98 -3.43 -26.21
#